data_AF-A0A484XT94-F1
#
_entry.id   AF-A0A484XT94-F1
#
_cell.length_a   1.000
_cell.length_b   1.000
_cell.length_c   1.000
_cell.angle_alpha   90.00
_cell.angle_beta   90.00
_cell.angle_gamma   90.00
#
_symmetry.space_group_name_H-M   'P 1'
#
loop_
_entity.id
_entity.type
_entity.pdbx_description
1 polymer ?
#
loop_
_entity_poly.entity_id
_entity_poly.type
_entity_poly.pdbx_seq_one_letter_code
_entity_poly.pdbx_strand_id
1 'polypeptide(L)' 'MCASMPGFPLRLRNGASVGSLCLIDYAPREFNAADLAVLSDLSALAEDEFAAVSAATTDELTGPV' A
#
# COMPACT_ATOMS: atom_id res chain seq x y z
N MET A 1 21.46 -5.16 -10.12
CA MET A 1 20.30 -4.80 -10.96
C MET A 1 19.12 -5.65 -10.49
N CYS A 2 18.25 -5.11 -9.62
CA CYS A 2 17.04 -5.81 -9.19
C CYS A 2 15.96 -5.55 -10.25
N ALA A 3 15.66 -6.53 -11.09
CA ALA A 3 14.90 -6.31 -12.32
C ALA A 3 13.37 -6.39 -12.19
N SER A 4 12.80 -6.77 -11.04
CA SER A 4 11.36 -7.07 -10.97
C SER A 4 10.78 -6.89 -9.56
N MET A 5 10.77 -5.67 -9.00
CA MET A 5 9.92 -5.41 -7.83
C MET A 5 8.58 -4.83 -8.32
N PRO A 6 7.52 -5.64 -8.43
CA PRO A 6 6.20 -5.12 -8.76
C PRO A 6 5.75 -4.19 -7.62
N GLY A 7 5.47 -2.93 -7.97
CA GLY A 7 4.85 -1.98 -7.07
C GLY A 7 3.35 -2.00 -7.24
N PHE A 8 2.62 -2.15 -6.14
CA PHE A 8 1.17 -2.07 -6.10
C PHE A 8 0.80 -0.67 -5.61
N PRO A 9 0.17 0.18 -6.45
CA PRO A 9 -0.15 1.54 -6.05
C PRO A 9 -1.14 1.53 -4.89
N LEU A 10 -0.92 2.41 -3.92
CA LEU A 10 -1.84 2.65 -2.81
C LEU A 10 -2.57 3.97 -3.04
N ARG A 11 -3.90 3.93 -2.98
CA ARG A 11 -4.78 5.05 -3.26
C ARG A 11 -5.66 5.38 -2.07
N LEU A 12 -5.91 6.67 -1.89
CA LEU A 12 -6.94 7.16 -0.98
C LEU A 12 -8.33 7.06 -1.63
N ARG A 13 -9.37 7.24 -0.82
CA ARG A 13 -10.77 7.23 -1.25
C ARG A 13 -11.11 8.27 -2.33
N ASN A 14 -10.33 9.35 -2.42
CA ASN A 14 -10.45 10.37 -3.47
C ASN A 14 -9.71 9.99 -4.78
N GLY A 15 -9.13 8.79 -4.86
CA GLY A 15 -8.38 8.29 -6.00
C GLY A 15 -6.91 8.75 -6.07
N ALA A 16 -6.48 9.63 -5.16
CA ALA A 16 -5.11 10.12 -5.11
C ALA A 16 -4.15 8.99 -4.68
N SER A 17 -3.08 8.80 -5.45
CA SER A 17 -2.02 7.86 -5.08
C SER A 17 -1.19 8.44 -3.94
N VAL A 18 -1.12 7.72 -2.82
CA VAL A 18 -0.31 8.08 -1.64
C VAL A 18 1.04 7.36 -1.61
N GLY A 19 1.20 6.32 -2.42
CA GLY A 19 2.46 5.59 -2.54
C GLY A 19 2.30 4.28 -3.28
N SER A 20 3.20 3.34 -3.01
CA SER A 20 3.14 1.98 -3.54
C SER A 20 3.62 0.98 -2.50
N LEU A 21 2.92 -0.14 -2.38
CA LEU A 21 3.39 -1.33 -1.68
C LEU A 21 4.35 -2.11 -2.60
N CYS A 22 5.57 -2.34 -2.14
CA CYS A 22 6.57 -3.13 -2.86
C CYS A 22 7.17 -4.17 -1.92
N LEU A 23 7.41 -5.39 -2.41
CA LEU A 23 8.19 -6.38 -1.67
C LEU A 23 9.68 -6.09 -1.86
N ILE A 24 10.42 -5.95 -0.76
CA ILE A 24 11.88 -5.83 -0.79
C ILE A 24 12.47 -7.19 -0.44
N ASP A 25 13.24 -7.76 -1.36
CA ASP A 25 13.95 -9.03 -1.18
C ASP A 25 15.41 -8.85 -1.66
N TYR A 26 16.34 -9.62 -1.08
CA TYR A 26 17.76 -9.57 -1.45
C TYR A 26 18.07 -10.43 -2.69
N ALA A 27 17.11 -11.22 -3.16
CA ALA A 27 17.21 -12.02 -4.38
C ALA A 27 16.04 -11.71 -5.34
N PRO A 28 16.27 -11.74 -6.66
CA PRO A 28 15.19 -11.63 -7.63
C PRO A 28 14.23 -12.83 -7.49
N ARG A 29 12.94 -12.53 -7.37
CA ARG A 29 11.85 -13.51 -7.28
C ARG A 29 10.91 -13.32 -8.47
N GLU A 30 10.51 -14.43 -9.08
CA GLU A 30 9.40 -14.42 -10.03
C GLU A 30 8.09 -14.53 -9.27
N PHE A 31 7.14 -13.65 -9.59
CA PHE A 31 5.80 -13.68 -9.02
C PHE A 31 4.87 -14.36 -10.00
N ASN A 32 4.15 -15.38 -9.53
CA ASN A 32 3.07 -15.98 -10.31
C ASN A 32 1.77 -15.20 -10.09
N ALA A 33 0.72 -15.55 -10.85
CA ALA A 33 -0.57 -14.86 -10.76
C ALA A 33 -1.22 -14.94 -9.36
N ALA A 34 -1.00 -16.03 -8.62
CA ALA A 34 -1.53 -16.18 -7.26
C ALA A 34 -0.76 -15.28 -6.27
N ASP A 35 0.55 -15.16 -6.41
CA ASP A 35 1.35 -14.24 -5.58
C ASP A 35 0.91 -12.79 -5.82
N LEU A 36 0.69 -12.41 -7.09
CA LEU A 36 0.18 -11.09 -7.44
C LEU A 36 -1.22 -10.83 -6.88
N ALA A 37 -2.09 -11.85 -6.84
CA ALA A 37 -3.42 -11.73 -6.24
C ALA A 37 -3.33 -11.48 -4.72
N VAL A 38 -2.49 -12.24 -4.01
CA VAL A 38 -2.26 -12.04 -2.58
C VAL A 38 -1.71 -10.64 -2.28
N LEU A 39 -0.77 -10.14 -3.09
CA LEU A 39 -0.21 -8.80 -2.93
C LEU A 39 -1.22 -7.70 -3.25
N SER A 40 -2.11 -7.93 -4.21
CA SER A 40 -3.24 -7.05 -4.49
C SER A 40 -4.20 -6.99 -3.30
N ASP A 41 -4.55 -8.13 -2.71
CA ASP A 41 -5.43 -8.18 -1.53
C ASP A 41 -4.79 -7.45 -0.34
N LEU A 42 -3.49 -7.65 -0.11
CA LEU A 42 -2.75 -6.94 0.92
C LEU A 42 -2.72 -5.42 0.69
N SER A 43 -2.60 -5.00 -0.57
CA SER A 43 -2.64 -3.58 -0.93
C SER A 43 -4.00 -2.98 -0.64
N ALA A 44 -5.09 -3.69 -0.95
CA ALA A 44 -6.45 -3.24 -0.66
C ALA A 44 -6.71 -3.09 0.85
N LEU A 45 -6.20 -4.02 1.66
CA LEU A 45 -6.26 -3.90 3.12
C LEU A 45 -5.48 -2.68 3.63
N ALA A 46 -4.29 -2.43 3.06
CA ALA A 46 -3.52 -1.24 3.41
C ALA A 46 -4.24 0.05 3.00
N GLU A 47 -4.87 0.10 1.83
CA GLU A 47 -5.67 1.26 1.37
C GLU A 47 -6.84 1.55 2.32
N ASP A 48 -7.54 0.52 2.81
CA ASP A 48 -8.64 0.67 3.77
C ASP A 48 -8.14 1.26 5.10
N GLU A 49 -7.01 0.76 5.62
CA GLU A 49 -6.38 1.30 6.83
C GLU A 49 -5.87 2.74 6.62
N PHE A 50 -5.28 3.04 5.46
CA PHE A 50 -4.89 4.42 5.12
C PHE A 50 -6.11 5.34 5.06
N ALA A 51 -7.25 4.87 4.57
CA ALA A 51 -8.49 5.64 4.57
C ALA A 51 -9.03 5.84 6.00
N ALA A 52 -8.97 4.82 6.85
CA ALA A 52 -9.38 4.90 8.26
C ALA A 52 -8.49 5.86 9.06
N VAL A 53 -7.17 5.76 8.92
CA VAL A 53 -6.20 6.65 9.57
C VAL A 53 -6.26 8.08 9.00
N SER A 54 -6.47 8.23 7.69
CA SER A 54 -6.71 9.56 7.08
C SER A 54 -7.99 10.21 7.60
N ALA A 55 -9.04 9.42 7.83
CA ALA A 55 -10.28 9.92 8.45
C ALA A 55 -10.07 10.31 9.92
N ALA A 56 -9.24 9.56 10.66
CA ALA A 56 -8.90 9.87 12.05
C ALA A 56 -7.95 11.07 12.22
N THR A 57 -7.09 11.35 11.23
CA THR A 57 -6.19 12.52 11.23
C THR A 57 -6.84 13.78 10.64
N THR A 58 -8.04 13.65 10.06
CA THR A 58 -8.89 14.79 9.64
C THR A 58 -9.99 15.08 10.69
N ASP A 59 -9.80 14.65 11.94
CA ASP A 59 -10.57 15.17 13.07
C ASP A 59 -9.69 16.13 13.88
N GLU A 60 -9.98 17.42 13.72
CA GLU A 60 -9.40 18.58 14.42
C GLU A 60 -9.75 18.55 15.92
N LEU A 61 -9.52 17.45 16.64
CA LEU A 61 -9.73 17.45 18.09
C LEU A 61 -8.90 16.39 18.84
N THR A 62 -7.58 16.45 18.77
CA THR A 62 -6.70 16.43 19.97
C THR A 62 -5.29 16.90 19.56
N GLY A 63 -4.85 18.03 20.13
CA GLY A 63 -3.59 18.70 19.81
C GLY A 63 -2.31 17.93 20.21
N PRO A 64 -1.12 18.48 19.88
CA PRO A 64 0.16 17.81 20.00
C PRO A 64 0.63 17.72 21.45
N VAL A 65 1.36 16.65 21.76
CA VAL A 65 2.34 16.59 22.86
C VAL A 65 3.67 16.06 22.35
#